data_AF-A0A6A6Y1D7-F1
#
_entry.id   AF-A0A6A6Y1D7-F1
#
_cell.length_a   1.000
_cell.length_b   1.000
_cell.length_c   1.000
_cell.angle_alpha   90.00
_cell.angle_beta   90.00
_cell.angle_gamma   90.00
#
_symmetry.space_group_name_H-M   'P 1'
#
loop_
_entity.id
_entity.type
_entity.pdbx_description
1 polymer ?
#
loop_
_entity_poly.entity_id
_entity_poly.type
_entity_poly.pdbx_seq_one_letter_code
_entity_poly.pdbx_strand_id
1 'polypeptide(L)'
;MASKILRLVLLLAPAAITTAYGDSSPGPTYSNPNFLPTGDSSKMRDTANFRRNLTAHAILAALAFVILFPTGGIIVRLVPFRLVWFVHGVLQLFAILVFVAAFGLGIYLATSRSITPDGLMNKAHVIIGIVLFGLLFLQLFLGVLHHLGFKKTGTRGAWSYAHVWLGRALITLGIVNGALGLKLARDTGTGGSNMAIIAYSVFAGPMWLAYMTVAVFGEVTMMMGSNENVGKENASLEG
;
A
#
# COMPACT_ATOMS: atom_id res chain seq x y z
N MET A 1 27.08 -3.61 -6.38
CA MET A 1 25.92 -2.75 -6.73
C MET A 1 24.68 -3.03 -5.86
N ALA A 2 24.39 -4.27 -5.47
CA ALA A 2 23.28 -4.62 -4.57
C ALA A 2 23.29 -3.93 -3.19
N SER A 3 24.47 -3.62 -2.62
CA SER A 3 24.57 -2.93 -1.32
C SER A 3 24.19 -1.45 -1.37
N LYS A 4 24.26 -0.80 -2.54
CA LYS A 4 23.86 0.59 -2.74
C LYS A 4 22.34 0.73 -2.86
N ILE A 5 21.67 -0.27 -3.44
CA ILE A 5 20.20 -0.32 -3.57
C ILE A 5 19.55 -0.74 -2.25
N LEU A 6 20.14 -1.68 -1.50
CA LEU A 6 19.68 -2.01 -0.15
C LEU A 6 19.82 -0.81 0.80
N ARG A 7 20.87 0.00 0.65
CA ARG A 7 21.01 1.28 1.36
C ARG A 7 19.99 2.32 0.89
N LEU A 8 19.62 2.36 -0.38
CA LEU A 8 18.56 3.27 -0.87
C LEU A 8 17.16 2.90 -0.31
N VAL A 9 16.89 1.60 -0.14
CA VAL A 9 15.66 1.09 0.49
C VAL A 9 15.69 1.25 2.02
N LEU A 10 16.87 1.22 2.66
CA LEU A 10 17.04 1.46 4.09
C LEU A 10 17.16 2.96 4.46
N LEU A 11 17.49 3.84 3.51
CA LEU A 11 17.63 5.29 3.68
C LEU A 11 16.32 6.05 3.48
N LEU A 12 15.23 5.36 3.12
CA LEU A 12 13.86 5.91 3.11
C LEU A 12 13.09 5.62 4.39
N ALA A 13 13.80 5.35 5.49
CA ALA A 13 13.28 5.50 6.83
C ALA A 13 13.85 6.77 7.49
N PRO A 14 13.43 7.99 7.10
CA PRO A 14 13.59 9.13 7.98
C PRO A 14 12.46 9.11 9.00
N ALA A 15 12.86 8.96 10.26
CA ALA A 15 12.32 9.66 11.41
C ALA A 15 11.24 10.70 11.07
N ALA A 16 9.98 10.27 11.07
CA ALA A 16 8.84 11.11 11.38
C ALA A 16 8.16 10.57 12.65
N ILE A 17 8.98 10.17 13.61
CA ILE A 17 8.61 10.18 15.02
C ILE A 17 8.95 11.61 15.47
N THR A 18 7.99 12.30 16.09
CA THR A 18 8.07 13.71 16.52
C THR A 18 7.81 14.75 15.42
N THR A 19 6.57 14.85 14.94
CA THR A 19 5.90 16.18 14.80
C THR A 19 4.37 16.01 14.74
N ALA A 20 3.78 15.60 15.86
CA ALA A 20 2.35 15.78 16.11
C ALA A 20 2.08 15.78 17.62
N TYR A 21 2.93 16.46 18.39
CA TYR A 21 2.53 16.92 19.73
C TYR A 21 1.86 18.27 19.51
N GLY A 22 0.55 18.22 19.23
CA GLY A 22 -0.29 19.40 19.35
C GLY A 22 -0.33 19.77 20.82
N ASP A 23 0.45 20.79 21.16
CA ASP A 23 0.44 21.44 22.47
C ASP A 23 -1.00 21.76 22.87
N SER A 24 -1.47 21.06 23.90
CA SER A 24 -2.75 21.35 24.53
C SER A 24 -2.41 22.24 25.72
N SER A 25 -2.32 23.55 25.50
CA SER A 25 -2.21 24.51 26.60
C SER A 25 -3.37 24.27 27.58
N PRO A 26 -3.12 24.05 28.89
CA PRO A 26 -4.19 23.98 29.87
C PRO A 26 -4.78 25.40 29.99
N GLY A 27 -6.03 25.57 29.58
CA GLY A 27 -6.82 26.75 29.94
C GLY A 27 -6.95 26.87 31.46
N PRO A 28 -7.27 28.07 31.98
CA PRO A 28 -7.32 28.30 33.42
C PRO A 28 -8.38 27.39 34.06
N THR A 29 -7.96 26.59 35.03
CA THR A 29 -8.80 25.68 35.80
C THR A 29 -9.69 26.48 36.75
N TYR A 30 -10.96 26.65 36.40
CA TYR A 30 -11.99 27.05 37.36
C TYR A 30 -12.41 25.82 38.17
N SER A 31 -11.82 25.65 39.35
CA SER A 31 -12.13 24.56 40.28
C SER A 31 -13.48 24.82 40.96
N ASN A 32 -14.57 24.28 40.42
CA ASN A 32 -15.83 24.15 41.14
C ASN A 32 -15.88 22.77 41.82
N PRO A 33 -15.87 22.67 43.17
CA PRO A 33 -15.74 21.40 43.89
C PRO A 33 -16.96 20.46 43.79
N ASN A 34 -18.03 20.86 43.09
CA ASN A 34 -19.27 20.07 43.00
C ASN A 34 -19.57 19.49 41.61
N PHE A 35 -18.59 19.40 40.70
CA PHE A 35 -18.78 18.77 39.39
C PHE A 35 -18.16 17.38 39.35
N LEU A 36 -18.98 16.33 39.31
CA LEU A 36 -18.56 14.94 39.05
C LEU A 36 -18.70 14.65 37.54
N PRO A 37 -17.62 14.66 36.73
CA PRO A 37 -17.67 14.44 35.29
C PRO A 37 -17.37 12.97 34.97
N THR A 38 -18.30 12.08 35.28
CA THR A 38 -18.17 10.66 34.86
C THR A 38 -18.55 10.44 33.39
N GLY A 39 -19.31 11.35 32.77
CA GLY A 39 -19.77 11.22 31.38
C GLY A 39 -18.90 11.89 30.30
N ASP A 40 -18.03 12.83 30.67
CA ASP A 40 -17.20 13.58 29.72
C ASP A 40 -15.85 12.89 29.46
N SER A 41 -15.30 12.27 30.52
CA SER A 41 -14.04 11.50 30.47
C SER A 41 -14.12 10.26 29.56
N SER A 42 -15.27 9.59 29.49
CA SER A 42 -15.48 8.43 28.60
C SER A 42 -15.51 8.85 27.13
N LYS A 43 -16.28 9.91 26.78
CA LYS A 43 -16.36 10.44 25.42
C LYS A 43 -15.03 10.99 24.89
N MET A 44 -14.27 11.67 25.75
CA MET A 44 -12.91 12.11 25.42
C MET A 44 -11.99 10.93 25.10
N ARG A 45 -12.05 9.87 25.90
CA ARG A 45 -11.24 8.66 25.70
C ARG A 45 -11.63 7.92 24.41
N ASP A 46 -12.90 7.81 24.10
CA ASP A 46 -13.39 7.17 22.87
C ASP A 46 -12.95 7.94 21.62
N THR A 47 -13.03 9.28 21.66
CA THR A 47 -12.55 10.15 20.58
C THR A 47 -11.04 10.02 20.38
N ALA A 48 -10.26 9.96 21.47
CA ALA A 48 -8.81 9.78 21.41
C ALA A 48 -8.45 8.40 20.81
N ASN A 49 -9.14 7.35 21.21
CA ASN A 49 -8.94 6.00 20.66
C ASN A 49 -9.31 5.93 19.18
N PHE A 50 -10.40 6.57 18.78
CA PHE A 50 -10.80 6.68 17.37
C PHE A 50 -9.72 7.36 16.53
N ARG A 51 -9.18 8.51 16.98
CA ARG A 51 -8.10 9.23 16.27
C ARG A 51 -6.81 8.40 16.16
N ARG A 52 -6.46 7.66 17.22
CA ARG A 52 -5.31 6.74 17.21
C ARG A 52 -5.51 5.62 16.20
N ASN A 53 -6.68 4.97 16.19
CA ASN A 53 -7.01 3.92 15.24
C ASN A 53 -7.08 4.44 13.81
N LEU A 54 -7.60 5.65 13.58
CA LEU A 54 -7.58 6.31 12.28
C LEU A 54 -6.17 6.56 11.77
N THR A 55 -5.28 7.02 12.65
CA THR A 55 -3.87 7.26 12.31
C THR A 55 -3.16 5.94 12.00
N ALA A 56 -3.37 4.91 12.83
CA ALA A 56 -2.81 3.58 12.61
C ALA A 56 -3.30 2.96 11.29
N HIS A 57 -4.59 3.09 10.97
CA HIS A 57 -5.15 2.66 9.69
C HIS A 57 -4.41 3.29 8.51
N ALA A 58 -4.29 4.63 8.53
CA ALA A 58 -3.65 5.38 7.45
C ALA A 58 -2.17 4.99 7.27
N ILE A 59 -1.43 4.87 8.38
CA ILE A 59 0.00 4.51 8.33
C ILE A 59 0.19 3.08 7.82
N LEU A 60 -0.57 2.10 8.34
CA LEU A 60 -0.43 0.70 7.92
C LEU A 60 -0.84 0.51 6.46
N ALA A 61 -1.93 1.14 6.03
CA ALA A 61 -2.37 1.09 4.63
C ALA A 61 -1.35 1.74 3.69
N ALA A 62 -0.80 2.90 4.05
CA ALA A 62 0.25 3.57 3.29
C ALA A 62 1.53 2.71 3.23
N LEU A 63 1.96 2.14 4.36
CA LEU A 63 3.13 1.26 4.41
C LEU A 63 2.97 0.07 3.46
N ALA A 64 1.81 -0.58 3.46
CA ALA A 64 1.54 -1.70 2.56
C ALA A 64 1.58 -1.28 1.08
N PHE A 65 0.79 -0.28 0.68
CA PHE A 65 0.58 0.05 -0.74
C PHE A 65 1.62 0.98 -1.35
N VAL A 66 2.22 1.87 -0.56
CA VAL A 66 3.25 2.79 -1.06
C VAL A 66 4.61 2.13 -1.02
N ILE A 67 4.92 1.34 0.03
CA ILE A 67 6.28 0.82 0.23
C ILE A 67 6.37 -0.67 -0.06
N LEU A 68 5.65 -1.52 0.67
CA LEU A 68 5.90 -2.96 0.67
C LEU A 68 5.53 -3.63 -0.67
N PHE A 69 4.30 -3.44 -1.15
CA PHE A 69 3.83 -4.05 -2.41
C PHE A 69 4.69 -3.60 -3.62
N PRO A 70 4.95 -2.29 -3.83
CA PRO A 70 5.78 -1.84 -4.95
C PRO A 70 7.22 -2.35 -4.84
N THR A 71 7.81 -2.35 -3.63
CA THR A 71 9.16 -2.86 -3.41
C THR A 71 9.28 -4.33 -3.81
N GLY A 72 8.32 -5.17 -3.40
CA GLY A 72 8.31 -6.58 -3.81
C GLY A 72 8.21 -6.77 -5.32
N GLY A 73 7.46 -5.90 -6.01
CA GLY A 73 7.37 -5.91 -7.47
C GLY A 73 8.61 -5.39 -8.20
N ILE A 74 9.36 -4.47 -7.59
CA ILE A 74 10.63 -3.94 -8.12
C ILE A 74 11.76 -4.97 -7.96
N ILE A 75 11.90 -5.57 -6.77
CA ILE A 75 13.00 -6.50 -6.46
C ILE A 75 13.05 -7.67 -7.44
N VAL A 76 11.91 -8.26 -7.78
CA VAL A 76 11.83 -9.40 -8.71
C VAL A 76 12.31 -9.06 -10.13
N ARG A 77 12.35 -7.78 -10.50
CA ARG A 77 12.78 -7.30 -11.82
C ARG A 77 14.23 -6.83 -11.85
N LEU A 78 14.74 -6.29 -10.75
CA LEU A 78 16.08 -5.69 -10.71
C LEU A 78 17.18 -6.64 -10.26
N VAL A 79 16.85 -7.71 -9.54
CA VAL A 79 17.87 -8.55 -8.90
C VAL A 79 17.85 -9.98 -9.47
N PRO A 80 18.86 -10.37 -10.28
CA PRO A 80 18.92 -11.68 -10.91
C PRO A 80 19.57 -12.71 -9.96
N PHE A 81 18.87 -13.10 -8.89
CA PHE A 81 19.32 -14.19 -8.00
C PHE A 81 18.26 -15.26 -7.82
N ARG A 82 18.69 -16.52 -7.65
CA ARG A 82 17.82 -17.71 -7.61
C ARG A 82 16.72 -17.65 -6.54
N LEU A 83 16.94 -16.89 -5.47
CA LEU A 83 16.01 -16.79 -4.33
C LEU A 83 15.10 -15.54 -4.39
N VAL A 84 15.13 -14.77 -5.48
CA VAL A 84 14.36 -13.53 -5.60
C VAL A 84 12.85 -13.76 -5.53
N TRP A 85 12.35 -14.90 -6.06
CA TRP A 85 10.94 -15.28 -5.99
C TRP A 85 10.49 -15.53 -4.55
N PHE A 86 11.35 -16.09 -3.71
CA PHE A 86 11.06 -16.35 -2.30
C PHE A 86 11.03 -15.03 -1.51
N VAL A 87 12.01 -14.15 -1.74
CA VAL A 87 12.04 -12.80 -1.15
C VAL A 87 10.80 -12.01 -1.56
N HIS A 88 10.40 -12.07 -2.83
CA HIS A 88 9.15 -11.50 -3.31
C HIS A 88 7.96 -12.07 -2.55
N GLY A 89 7.80 -13.40 -2.52
CA GLY A 89 6.67 -14.07 -1.86
C GLY A 89 6.55 -13.72 -0.37
N VAL A 90 7.66 -13.73 0.38
CA VAL A 90 7.68 -13.37 1.81
C VAL A 90 7.31 -11.90 2.00
N LEU A 91 7.88 -11.00 1.21
CA LEU A 91 7.57 -9.57 1.31
C LEU A 91 6.10 -9.29 0.95
N GLN A 92 5.53 -9.98 -0.05
CA GLN A 92 4.12 -9.84 -0.40
C GLN A 92 3.20 -10.40 0.67
N LEU A 93 3.54 -11.55 1.26
CA LEU A 93 2.76 -12.10 2.36
C LEU A 93 2.76 -11.15 3.56
N PHE A 94 3.93 -10.60 3.91
CA PHE A 94 4.04 -9.60 4.97
C PHE A 94 3.22 -8.34 4.67
N ALA A 95 3.27 -7.83 3.44
CA ALA A 95 2.48 -6.69 2.99
C ALA A 95 0.96 -6.94 3.12
N ILE A 96 0.51 -8.14 2.75
CA ILE A 96 -0.89 -8.56 2.91
C ILE A 96 -1.27 -8.53 4.38
N LEU A 97 -0.47 -9.11 5.29
CA LEU A 97 -0.77 -9.13 6.73
C LEU A 97 -0.88 -7.70 7.30
N VAL A 98 0.04 -6.81 6.93
CA VAL A 98 -0.02 -5.38 7.31
C VAL A 98 -1.31 -4.74 6.79
N PHE A 99 -1.69 -5.03 5.54
CA PHE A 99 -2.92 -4.49 4.97
C PHE A 99 -4.19 -5.09 5.57
N VAL A 100 -4.20 -6.37 5.98
CA VAL A 100 -5.32 -6.98 6.70
C VAL A 100 -5.55 -6.25 8.03
N ALA A 101 -4.48 -5.95 8.78
CA ALA A 101 -4.57 -5.17 10.01
C ALA A 101 -5.13 -3.75 9.74
N ALA A 102 -4.64 -3.08 8.69
CA ALA A 102 -5.15 -1.79 8.26
C ALA A 102 -6.64 -1.86 7.90
N PHE A 103 -7.05 -2.84 7.10
CA PHE A 103 -8.42 -3.04 6.66
C PHE A 103 -9.36 -3.30 7.84
N GLY A 104 -8.96 -4.15 8.79
CA GLY A 104 -9.73 -4.41 10.02
C GLY A 104 -9.98 -3.13 10.82
N LEU A 105 -8.94 -2.28 10.97
CA LEU A 105 -9.09 -0.95 11.57
C LEU A 105 -10.03 -0.05 10.75
N GLY A 106 -9.97 -0.11 9.41
CA GLY A 106 -10.88 0.63 8.54
C GLY A 106 -12.35 0.26 8.73
N ILE A 107 -12.64 -1.04 8.86
CA ILE A 107 -13.99 -1.54 9.18
C ILE A 107 -14.44 -1.06 10.56
N TYR A 108 -13.57 -1.13 11.57
CA TYR A 108 -13.86 -0.61 12.91
C TYR A 108 -14.23 0.89 12.85
N LEU A 109 -13.47 1.71 12.12
CA LEU A 109 -13.74 3.14 11.97
C LEU A 109 -15.05 3.40 11.22
N ALA A 110 -15.32 2.65 10.16
CA ALA A 110 -16.52 2.82 9.33
C ALA A 110 -17.82 2.38 10.02
N THR A 111 -17.71 1.51 11.03
CA THR A 111 -18.86 1.02 11.82
C THR A 111 -19.07 1.78 13.12
N SER A 112 -18.16 2.68 13.49
CA SER A 112 -18.22 3.51 14.70
C SER A 112 -19.21 4.68 14.58
N ARG A 113 -20.52 4.37 14.49
CA ARG A 113 -21.61 5.34 14.25
C ARG A 113 -21.73 6.48 15.27
N SER A 114 -21.13 6.35 16.45
CA SER A 114 -21.11 7.42 17.45
C SER A 114 -20.19 8.58 17.08
N ILE A 115 -19.27 8.38 16.13
CA ILE A 115 -18.22 9.33 15.77
C ILE A 115 -18.22 9.63 14.26
N THR A 116 -18.59 8.67 13.41
CA THR A 116 -18.57 8.85 11.96
C THR A 116 -19.95 9.22 11.39
N PRO A 117 -19.99 10.07 10.34
CA PRO A 117 -21.23 10.38 9.64
C PRO A 117 -21.88 9.14 9.02
N ASP A 118 -23.21 9.14 8.98
CA ASP A 118 -23.97 8.11 8.27
C ASP A 118 -23.57 8.02 6.79
N GLY A 119 -23.54 6.80 6.26
CA GLY A 119 -23.22 6.55 4.85
C GLY A 119 -21.73 6.50 4.50
N LEU A 120 -20.81 6.41 5.48
CA LEU A 120 -19.37 6.24 5.20
C LEU A 120 -19.07 5.00 4.34
N MET A 121 -19.85 3.93 4.50
CA MET A 121 -19.73 2.71 3.71
C MET A 121 -19.95 2.91 2.19
N ASN A 122 -20.64 3.99 1.80
CA ASN A 122 -20.92 4.31 0.40
C ASN A 122 -19.84 5.22 -0.21
N LYS A 123 -18.80 5.58 0.54
CA LYS A 123 -17.71 6.42 0.04
C LYS A 123 -16.77 5.59 -0.83
N ALA A 124 -16.31 6.20 -1.92
CA ALA A 124 -15.43 5.56 -2.89
C ALA A 124 -14.21 4.89 -2.24
N HIS A 125 -13.59 5.54 -1.24
CA HIS A 125 -12.45 4.97 -0.51
C HIS A 125 -12.76 3.61 0.15
N VAL A 126 -13.93 3.49 0.78
CA VAL A 126 -14.33 2.27 1.49
C VAL A 126 -14.64 1.15 0.48
N ILE A 127 -15.40 1.46 -0.57
CA ILE A 127 -15.76 0.49 -1.62
C ILE A 127 -14.50 -0.03 -2.31
N ILE A 128 -13.60 0.86 -2.75
CA ILE A 128 -12.33 0.48 -3.39
C ILE A 128 -11.47 -0.31 -2.41
N GLY A 129 -11.42 0.07 -1.13
CA GLY A 129 -10.70 -0.68 -0.09
C GLY A 129 -11.17 -2.12 0.06
N ILE A 130 -12.48 -2.37 0.03
CA ILE A 130 -13.07 -3.72 0.09
C ILE A 130 -12.71 -4.52 -1.17
N VAL A 131 -12.80 -3.91 -2.35
CA VAL A 131 -12.42 -4.54 -3.61
C VAL A 131 -10.94 -4.91 -3.62
N LEU A 132 -10.05 -4.01 -3.17
CA LEU A 132 -8.62 -4.27 -3.03
C LEU A 132 -8.35 -5.42 -2.08
N PHE A 133 -9.03 -5.46 -0.94
CA PHE A 133 -8.90 -6.54 0.03
C PHE A 133 -9.22 -7.89 -0.61
N GLY A 134 -10.35 -8.03 -1.30
CA GLY A 134 -10.72 -9.27 -1.99
C GLY A 134 -9.74 -9.66 -3.11
N LEU A 135 -9.37 -8.71 -3.97
CA LEU A 135 -8.49 -8.99 -5.11
C LEU A 135 -7.05 -9.30 -4.71
N LEU A 136 -6.57 -8.86 -3.54
CA LEU A 136 -5.25 -9.24 -3.04
C LEU A 136 -5.15 -10.73 -2.69
N PHE A 137 -6.23 -11.35 -2.18
CA PHE A 137 -6.25 -12.81 -1.98
C PHE A 137 -6.29 -13.56 -3.31
N LEU A 138 -7.03 -13.04 -4.30
CA LEU A 138 -6.99 -13.58 -5.66
C LEU A 138 -5.56 -13.49 -6.23
N GLN A 139 -4.86 -12.37 -6.00
CA GLN A 139 -3.48 -12.18 -6.42
C GLN A 139 -2.52 -13.17 -5.74
N LEU A 140 -2.73 -13.50 -4.46
CA LEU A 140 -1.97 -14.53 -3.75
C LEU A 140 -2.15 -15.91 -4.40
N PHE A 141 -3.40 -16.28 -4.70
CA PHE A 141 -3.72 -17.53 -5.39
C PHE A 141 -3.09 -17.59 -6.79
N LEU A 142 -3.25 -16.53 -7.58
CA LEU A 142 -2.62 -16.40 -8.90
C LEU A 142 -1.09 -16.46 -8.83
N GLY A 143 -0.48 -15.90 -7.78
CA GLY A 143 0.96 -15.97 -7.57
C GLY A 143 1.46 -17.40 -7.37
N VAL A 144 0.76 -18.19 -6.55
CA VAL A 144 1.07 -19.61 -6.35
C VAL A 144 0.93 -20.38 -7.67
N LEU A 145 -0.18 -20.19 -8.39
CA LEU A 145 -0.41 -20.85 -9.68
C LEU A 145 0.66 -20.47 -10.71
N HIS A 146 1.02 -19.18 -10.80
CA HIS A 146 2.07 -18.72 -11.69
C HIS A 146 3.42 -19.39 -11.36
N HIS A 147 3.81 -19.43 -10.09
CA HIS A 147 5.09 -20.04 -9.70
C HIS A 147 5.12 -21.55 -9.96
N LEU A 148 4.00 -22.25 -9.76
CA LEU A 148 3.88 -23.68 -10.09
C LEU A 148 3.92 -23.92 -11.59
N GLY A 149 3.21 -23.11 -12.38
CA GLY A 149 3.19 -23.20 -13.84
C GLY A 149 4.55 -22.89 -14.45
N PHE A 150 5.19 -21.80 -14.03
CA PHE A 150 6.49 -21.38 -14.56
C PHE A 150 7.60 -22.38 -14.25
N LYS A 151 7.55 -23.04 -13.07
CA LYS A 151 8.47 -24.15 -12.75
C LYS A 151 8.27 -25.38 -13.65
N LYS A 152 7.06 -25.60 -14.18
CA LYS A 152 6.75 -26.75 -15.04
C LYS A 152 7.04 -26.48 -16.51
N THR A 153 6.75 -25.28 -17.01
CA THR A 153 6.81 -24.98 -18.46
C THR A 153 8.00 -24.10 -18.86
N GLY A 154 8.66 -23.42 -17.92
CA GLY A 154 9.75 -22.46 -18.21
C GLY A 154 9.32 -21.22 -18.98
N THR A 155 8.03 -21.11 -19.32
CA THR A 155 7.44 -20.07 -20.18
C THR A 155 6.29 -19.37 -19.47
N ARG A 156 6.00 -18.12 -19.89
CA ARG A 156 4.89 -17.34 -19.35
C ARG A 156 3.56 -17.89 -19.85
N GLY A 157 2.79 -18.50 -18.95
CA GLY A 157 1.40 -18.90 -19.24
C GLY A 157 0.40 -17.77 -19.03
N ALA A 158 -0.87 -18.01 -19.34
CA ALA A 158 -1.96 -17.05 -19.10
C ALA A 158 -2.01 -16.56 -17.64
N TRP A 159 -1.77 -17.46 -16.67
CA TRP A 159 -1.70 -17.13 -15.24
C TRP A 159 -0.58 -16.15 -14.89
N SER A 160 0.55 -16.19 -15.62
CA SER A 160 1.66 -15.25 -15.44
C SER A 160 1.25 -13.84 -15.84
N TYR A 161 0.60 -13.70 -16.99
CA TYR A 161 0.10 -12.41 -17.46
C TYR A 161 -0.98 -11.85 -16.54
N ALA A 162 -1.95 -12.69 -16.15
CA ALA A 162 -2.99 -12.30 -15.22
C ALA A 162 -2.41 -11.79 -13.89
N HIS A 163 -1.46 -12.52 -13.29
CA HIS A 163 -0.81 -12.12 -12.04
C HIS A 163 -0.04 -10.80 -12.18
N VAL A 164 0.72 -10.62 -13.28
CA VAL A 164 1.53 -9.41 -13.48
C VAL A 164 0.64 -8.18 -13.72
N TRP A 165 -0.37 -8.27 -14.58
CA TRP A 165 -1.25 -7.15 -14.90
C TRP A 165 -2.19 -6.79 -13.74
N LEU A 166 -2.77 -7.79 -13.08
CA LEU A 166 -3.60 -7.56 -11.90
C LEU A 166 -2.78 -6.89 -10.79
N GLY A 167 -1.56 -7.35 -10.53
CA GLY A 167 -0.69 -6.76 -9.51
C GLY A 167 -0.40 -5.28 -9.75
N ARG A 168 -0.16 -4.87 -11.01
CA ARG A 168 0.05 -3.46 -11.38
C ARG A 168 -1.20 -2.61 -11.14
N ALA A 169 -2.36 -3.14 -11.52
CA ALA A 169 -3.64 -2.48 -11.31
C ALA A 169 -3.92 -2.30 -9.81
N LEU A 170 -3.72 -3.34 -8.99
CA LEU A 170 -3.95 -3.29 -7.54
C LEU A 170 -3.02 -2.30 -6.83
N ILE A 171 -1.73 -2.25 -7.18
CA ILE A 171 -0.80 -1.28 -6.60
C ILE A 171 -1.24 0.15 -6.92
N THR A 172 -1.57 0.41 -8.19
CA THR A 172 -2.01 1.75 -8.63
C THR A 172 -3.31 2.16 -7.95
N LEU A 173 -4.30 1.27 -7.95
CA LEU A 173 -5.59 1.52 -7.28
C LEU A 173 -5.41 1.71 -5.78
N GLY A 174 -4.52 0.97 -5.12
CA GLY A 174 -4.24 1.11 -3.69
C GLY A 174 -3.62 2.45 -3.32
N ILE A 175 -2.70 2.96 -4.14
CA ILE A 175 -2.11 4.29 -3.94
C ILE A 175 -3.15 5.39 -4.15
N VAL A 176 -3.96 5.29 -5.21
CA VAL A 176 -5.09 6.23 -5.41
C VAL A 176 -6.08 6.14 -4.25
N ASN A 177 -6.37 4.93 -3.77
CA ASN A 177 -7.28 4.73 -2.65
C ASN A 177 -6.77 5.35 -1.35
N GLY A 178 -5.46 5.32 -1.09
CA GLY A 178 -4.85 6.00 0.05
C GLY A 178 -5.04 7.52 -0.01
N ALA A 179 -4.85 8.11 -1.18
CA ALA A 179 -5.12 9.54 -1.39
C ALA A 179 -6.61 9.89 -1.18
N LEU A 180 -7.52 9.03 -1.68
CA LEU A 180 -8.96 9.19 -1.43
C LEU A 180 -9.32 9.06 0.06
N GLY A 181 -8.62 8.21 0.82
CA GLY A 181 -8.80 8.07 2.25
C GLY A 181 -8.39 9.31 3.04
N LEU A 182 -7.26 9.92 2.68
CA LEU A 182 -6.81 11.19 3.26
C LEU A 182 -7.77 12.34 2.94
N LYS A 183 -8.25 12.41 1.68
CA LYS A 183 -9.28 13.38 1.29
C LYS A 183 -10.57 13.17 2.07
N LEU A 184 -11.02 11.92 2.21
CA LEU A 184 -12.23 11.59 2.97
C LEU A 184 -12.10 12.03 4.43
N ALA A 185 -10.97 11.72 5.09
CA ALA A 185 -10.74 12.11 6.48
C ALA A 185 -10.79 13.64 6.67
N ARG A 186 -10.27 14.40 5.69
CA ARG A 186 -10.34 15.86 5.67
C ARG A 186 -11.76 16.36 5.51
N ASP A 187 -12.47 15.84 4.51
CA ASP A 187 -13.83 16.26 4.17
C ASP A 187 -14.82 15.95 5.32
N THR A 188 -14.56 14.89 6.11
CA THR A 188 -15.37 14.54 7.29
C THR A 188 -14.89 15.19 8.59
N GLY A 189 -13.81 15.99 8.56
CA GLY A 189 -13.24 16.62 9.76
C GLY A 189 -12.67 15.64 10.80
N THR A 190 -12.45 14.38 10.42
CA THR A 190 -11.94 13.32 11.32
C THR A 190 -10.42 13.25 11.33
N GLY A 191 -9.76 13.80 10.30
CA GLY A 191 -8.30 13.81 10.14
C GLY A 191 -7.87 14.44 8.81
N GLY A 192 -6.72 14.04 8.27
CA GLY A 192 -6.33 14.41 6.90
C GLY A 192 -5.92 15.89 6.71
N SER A 193 -4.93 16.38 7.46
CA SER A 193 -4.40 17.73 7.25
C SER A 193 -3.79 17.90 5.85
N ASN A 194 -3.70 19.14 5.36
CA ASN A 194 -3.00 19.43 4.10
C ASN A 194 -1.55 18.94 4.13
N MET A 195 -0.89 19.00 5.29
CA MET A 195 0.46 18.44 5.48
C MET A 195 0.49 16.92 5.31
N ALA A 196 -0.52 16.20 5.80
CA ALA A 196 -0.60 14.74 5.63
C ALA A 196 -0.80 14.35 4.17
N ILE A 197 -1.62 15.11 3.42
CA ILE A 197 -1.82 14.90 1.99
C ILE A 197 -0.51 15.16 1.23
N ILE A 198 0.17 16.27 1.51
CA ILE A 198 1.45 16.62 0.88
C ILE A 198 2.50 15.54 1.18
N ALA A 199 2.65 15.16 2.45
CA ALA A 199 3.59 14.12 2.86
C ALA A 199 3.31 12.81 2.12
N TYR A 200 2.05 12.37 2.08
CA TYR A 200 1.66 11.17 1.35
C TYR A 200 2.03 11.26 -0.13
N SER A 201 1.70 12.36 -0.81
CA SER A 201 2.01 12.55 -2.23
C SER A 201 3.51 12.55 -2.54
N VAL A 202 4.34 13.13 -1.66
CA VAL A 202 5.80 13.18 -1.82
C VAL A 202 6.44 11.79 -1.79
N PHE A 203 5.89 10.84 -1.03
CA PHE A 203 6.38 9.46 -1.03
C PHE A 203 5.70 8.61 -2.10
N ALA A 204 4.37 8.72 -2.22
CA ALA A 204 3.57 7.86 -3.09
C ALA A 204 3.83 8.11 -4.58
N GLY A 205 3.93 9.36 -5.01
CA GLY A 205 4.14 9.73 -6.41
C GLY A 205 5.46 9.18 -6.97
N PRO A 206 6.62 9.54 -6.38
CA PRO A 206 7.92 9.04 -6.83
C PRO A 206 8.03 7.52 -6.75
N MET A 207 7.49 6.89 -5.71
CA MET A 207 7.54 5.43 -5.57
C MET A 207 6.68 4.73 -6.63
N TRP A 208 5.50 5.26 -6.93
CA TRP A 208 4.67 4.74 -8.03
C TRP A 208 5.37 4.92 -9.38
N LEU A 209 5.99 6.07 -9.64
CA LEU A 209 6.75 6.31 -10.86
C LEU A 209 7.93 5.34 -10.99
N ALA A 210 8.70 5.14 -9.93
CA ALA A 210 9.80 4.18 -9.91
C ALA A 210 9.31 2.75 -10.19
N TYR A 211 8.22 2.34 -9.52
CA TYR A 211 7.58 1.05 -9.75
C TYR A 211 7.12 0.89 -11.21
N MET A 212 6.37 1.85 -11.75
CA MET A 212 5.83 1.80 -13.11
C MET A 212 6.94 1.79 -14.15
N THR A 213 7.98 2.59 -13.96
CA THR A 213 9.18 2.61 -14.81
C THR A 213 9.79 1.21 -14.87
N VAL A 214 10.17 0.63 -13.73
CA VAL A 214 10.76 -0.72 -13.69
C VAL A 214 9.81 -1.78 -14.24
N ALA A 215 8.52 -1.65 -13.95
CA ALA A 215 7.53 -2.61 -14.39
C ALA A 215 7.36 -2.57 -15.91
N VAL A 216 7.33 -1.41 -16.56
CA VAL A 216 7.19 -1.28 -18.03
C VAL A 216 8.49 -1.62 -18.74
N PHE A 217 9.64 -1.13 -18.27
CA PHE A 217 10.96 -1.45 -18.86
C PHE A 217 11.21 -2.96 -18.91
N GLY A 218 10.85 -3.69 -17.85
CA GLY A 218 10.96 -5.15 -17.86
C GLY A 218 10.23 -5.81 -19.03
N GLU A 219 9.06 -5.29 -19.44
CA GLU A 219 8.25 -5.82 -20.55
C GLU A 219 8.90 -5.56 -21.91
N VAL A 220 9.40 -4.33 -22.13
CA VAL A 220 10.02 -3.92 -23.40
C VAL A 220 11.30 -4.72 -23.68
N THR A 221 12.13 -4.97 -22.67
CA THR A 221 13.37 -5.76 -22.82
C THR A 221 13.09 -7.20 -23.27
N MET A 222 12.01 -7.82 -22.81
CA MET A 222 11.64 -9.17 -23.27
C MET A 222 11.13 -9.18 -24.71
N MET A 223 10.39 -8.15 -25.13
CA MET A 223 9.91 -8.03 -26.51
C MET A 223 11.07 -7.84 -27.50
N MET A 224 12.07 -7.02 -27.15
CA MET A 224 13.25 -6.79 -27.99
C MET A 224 14.09 -8.07 -28.16
N GLY A 225 14.32 -8.83 -27.07
CA GLY A 225 15.06 -10.10 -27.14
C GLY A 225 14.34 -11.18 -27.97
N SER A 226 13.01 -11.21 -27.95
CA SER A 226 12.23 -12.12 -28.80
C SER A 226 12.40 -11.81 -30.29
N ASN A 227 12.34 -10.53 -30.67
CA ASN A 227 12.48 -10.10 -32.06
C ASN A 227 13.89 -10.33 -32.61
N GLU A 228 14.93 -10.13 -31.79
CA GLU A 228 16.32 -10.37 -32.20
C GLU A 228 16.57 -11.86 -32.49
N ASN A 229 16.03 -12.77 -31.68
CA ASN A 229 16.19 -14.22 -31.89
C ASN A 229 15.48 -14.70 -33.16
N VAL A 230 14.26 -14.21 -33.43
CA VAL A 230 13.54 -14.52 -34.68
C VAL A 230 14.31 -14.01 -35.89
N GLY A 231 14.90 -12.81 -35.80
CA GLY A 231 15.74 -12.27 -36.87
C GLY A 231 16.98 -13.13 -37.17
N LYS A 232 17.63 -13.66 -36.12
CA LYS A 232 18.79 -14.56 -36.26
C LYS A 232 18.42 -15.91 -36.85
N GLU A 233 17.29 -16.49 -36.45
CA GLU A 233 16.79 -17.75 -36.97
C GLU A 233 16.50 -17.65 -38.47
N ASN A 234 15.77 -16.61 -38.89
CA ASN A 234 15.47 -16.37 -40.30
C ASN A 234 16.74 -16.16 -41.15
N ALA A 235 17.71 -15.40 -40.65
CA ALA A 235 18.99 -15.19 -41.34
C ALA A 235 19.83 -16.47 -41.49
N SER A 236 19.66 -17.46 -40.58
CA SER A 236 20.36 -18.74 -40.66
C SER A 236 19.73 -19.75 -41.64
N LEU A 237 18.49 -19.52 -42.08
CA LEU A 237 17.78 -20.36 -43.05
C LEU A 237 18.01 -19.91 -44.50
N GLU A 238 18.50 -18.68 -44.71
CA GLU A 238 18.74 -18.09 -46.03
C GLU A 238 20.20 -18.15 -46.51
N GLY A 239 21.13 -18.67 -45.70
CA GLY A 239 22.57 -18.79 -46.01
C GLY A 239 23.05 -20.23 -46.06
#